data_AF-A0A921BMV7-F1
#
_entry.id   AF-A0A921BMV7-F1
#
_cell.length_a   1.000
_cell.length_b   1.000
_cell.length_c   1.000
_cell.angle_alpha   90.00
_cell.angle_beta   90.00
_cell.angle_gamma   90.00
#
_symmetry.space_group_name_H-M   'P 1'
#
loop_
_entity.id
_entity.type
_entity.pdbx_description
1 polymer ?
#
loop_
_entity_poly.entity_id
_entity_poly.type
_entity_poly.pdbx_seq_one_letter_code
_entity_poly.pdbx_strand_id
1 'polypeptide(L)'
;MALLTAGQLPDRFGYLFVDDLAGASLGLRHEGTLDAYSMMRGFQQRARHNGIEYVTDQVVGLRTDAAGSRITHVELASGTVVACDRVVNCAGPRARWVADLVGPPLPVEPRIRGAWVFDCREELDGPTLPLTIDINGMHVPKPNPPLPGRIPRPTTWK
;
A
#
# COMPACT_ATOMS: atom_id res chain seq x y z
N MET A 1 -22.48 7.67 -4.15
CA MET A 1 -21.66 8.01 -5.33
C MET A 1 -22.45 9.02 -6.15
N ALA A 2 -21.78 10.00 -6.75
CA ALA A 2 -22.38 10.96 -7.68
C ALA A 2 -21.62 10.94 -8.99
N LEU A 3 -22.33 10.97 -10.12
CA LEU A 3 -21.74 11.22 -11.43
C LEU A 3 -21.82 12.72 -11.69
N LEU A 4 -20.68 13.31 -12.02
CA LEU A 4 -20.55 14.73 -12.30
C LEU A 4 -20.21 14.91 -13.76
N THR A 5 -20.93 15.80 -14.45
CA THR A 5 -20.50 16.27 -15.76
C THR A 5 -19.25 17.14 -15.61
N ALA A 6 -18.52 17.35 -16.70
CA ALA A 6 -17.35 18.23 -16.71
C ALA A 6 -17.69 19.63 -16.16
N GLY A 7 -18.86 20.18 -16.52
CA GLY A 7 -19.31 21.49 -16.04
C GLY A 7 -19.68 21.57 -14.56
N GLN A 8 -19.97 20.45 -13.89
CA GLN A 8 -20.27 20.41 -12.46
C GLN A 8 -19.02 20.29 -11.57
N LEU A 9 -17.87 19.98 -12.17
CA LEU A 9 -16.61 19.82 -11.43
C LEU A 9 -16.05 21.16 -10.92
N PRO A 10 -16.00 22.25 -11.71
CA PRO A 10 -15.50 23.54 -11.24
C PRO A 10 -16.29 24.13 -10.07
N ASP A 11 -17.60 23.85 -9.98
CA ASP A 11 -18.45 24.28 -8.86
C ASP A 11 -17.97 23.73 -7.51
N ARG A 12 -17.26 22.59 -7.53
CA ARG A 12 -16.74 21.92 -6.32
C ARG A 12 -15.23 21.98 -6.20
N PHE A 13 -14.52 21.92 -7.32
CA PHE A 13 -13.06 21.84 -7.41
C PHE A 13 -12.59 22.83 -8.48
N GLY A 14 -12.70 24.13 -8.19
CA GLY A 14 -12.45 25.20 -9.17
C GLY A 14 -11.02 25.23 -9.73
N TYR A 15 -10.08 24.54 -9.09
CA TYR A 15 -8.69 24.39 -9.52
C TYR A 15 -8.44 23.17 -10.41
N LEU A 16 -9.46 22.35 -10.70
CA LEU A 16 -9.34 21.20 -11.60
C LEU A 16 -9.41 21.66 -13.06
N PHE A 17 -8.48 21.19 -13.89
CA PHE A 17 -8.59 21.29 -15.33
C PHE A 17 -9.61 20.25 -15.83
N VAL A 18 -10.66 20.70 -16.54
CA VAL A 18 -11.81 19.85 -16.89
C VAL A 18 -12.12 19.79 -18.39
N ASP A 19 -11.41 20.56 -19.21
CA ASP A 19 -11.73 20.71 -20.64
C ASP A 19 -11.54 19.42 -21.43
N ASP A 20 -10.69 18.52 -20.94
CA ASP A 20 -10.41 17.19 -21.51
C ASP A 20 -11.25 16.07 -20.86
N LEU A 21 -12.10 16.39 -19.89
CA LEU A 21 -12.88 15.40 -19.15
C LEU A 21 -14.29 15.27 -19.73
N ALA A 22 -14.74 14.02 -19.90
CA ALA A 22 -16.17 13.76 -20.14
C ALA A 22 -17.01 13.92 -18.85
N GLY A 23 -16.38 13.76 -17.68
CA GLY A 23 -17.01 13.82 -16.36
C GLY A 23 -16.21 13.05 -15.32
N ALA A 24 -16.78 12.88 -14.12
CA ALA A 24 -16.15 12.12 -13.04
C ALA A 24 -17.17 11.34 -12.21
N SER A 25 -16.68 10.28 -11.54
CA SER A 25 -17.40 9.61 -10.47
C SER A 25 -16.84 10.05 -9.12
N LEU A 26 -17.71 10.53 -8.24
CA LEU A 26 -17.35 11.02 -6.92
C LEU A 26 -17.92 10.12 -5.82
N GLY A 27 -17.02 9.58 -5.02
CA GLY A 27 -17.31 9.00 -3.72
C GLY A 27 -17.87 10.01 -2.74
N LEU A 28 -18.99 9.69 -2.10
CA LEU A 28 -19.64 10.61 -1.14
C LEU A 28 -19.46 10.19 0.32
N ARG A 29 -19.21 8.90 0.57
CA ARG A 29 -19.17 8.28 1.91
C ARG A 29 -18.31 7.01 1.84
N HIS A 30 -17.81 6.57 2.99
CA HIS A 30 -17.04 5.32 3.17
C HIS A 30 -15.72 5.26 2.40
N GLU A 31 -15.15 6.42 2.08
CA GLU A 31 -13.81 6.56 1.53
C GLU A 31 -12.90 7.27 2.53
N GLY A 32 -11.59 7.06 2.41
CA GLY A 32 -10.62 7.67 3.31
C GLY A 32 -9.20 7.26 3.02
N THR A 33 -8.30 7.80 3.84
CA THR A 33 -6.89 7.42 3.86
C THR A 33 -6.61 6.56 5.10
N LEU A 34 -5.63 5.67 4.98
CA LEU A 34 -5.17 4.85 6.10
C LEU A 34 -3.66 5.02 6.28
N ASP A 35 -3.22 5.19 7.52
CA ASP A 35 -1.81 5.06 7.87
C ASP A 35 -1.47 3.58 7.98
N ALA A 36 -0.96 3.03 6.87
CA ALA A 36 -0.68 1.60 6.75
C ALA A 36 0.43 1.17 7.72
N TYR A 37 1.37 2.07 8.01
CA TYR A 37 2.47 1.78 8.90
C TYR A 37 1.97 1.63 10.34
N SER A 38 1.25 2.64 10.84
CA SER A 38 0.72 2.60 12.21
C SER A 38 -0.25 1.43 12.41
N MET A 39 -1.10 1.14 11.42
CA MET A 39 -2.00 -0.02 11.44
C MET A 39 -1.21 -1.35 11.52
N MET A 40 -0.21 -1.53 10.66
CA MET A 40 0.65 -2.72 10.68
C MET A 40 1.37 -2.88 12.03
N ARG A 41 1.94 -1.79 12.56
CA ARG A 41 2.62 -1.79 13.87
C ARG A 41 1.66 -2.13 15.00
N GLY A 42 0.40 -1.67 14.94
CA GLY A 42 -0.64 -2.03 15.90
C GLY A 42 -0.94 -3.53 15.89
N PHE A 43 -1.13 -4.12 14.71
CA PHE A 43 -1.34 -5.57 14.59
C PHE A 43 -0.13 -6.39 15.07
N GLN A 44 1.08 -5.96 14.72
CA GLN A 44 2.30 -6.63 15.17
C GLN A 44 2.42 -6.64 16.69
N GLN A 45 2.14 -5.52 17.34
CA GLN A 45 2.17 -5.42 18.80
C GLN A 45 1.11 -6.30 19.45
N ARG A 46 -0.12 -6.30 18.91
CA ARG A 46 -1.19 -7.16 19.43
C ARG A 46 -0.87 -8.65 19.27
N ALA A 47 -0.30 -9.06 18.14
CA ALA A 47 0.12 -10.44 17.91
C ALA A 47 1.18 -10.88 18.92
N ARG A 48 2.22 -10.07 19.15
CA ARG A 48 3.26 -10.34 20.16
C ARG A 48 2.69 -10.43 21.56
N HIS A 49 1.80 -9.51 21.93
CA HIS A 49 1.11 -9.55 23.23
C HIS A 49 0.31 -10.86 23.41
N ASN A 50 -0.25 -11.41 22.34
CA ASN A 50 -0.94 -12.69 22.35
C ASN A 50 0.01 -13.90 22.28
N GLY A 51 1.33 -13.72 22.41
CA GLY A 51 2.31 -14.80 22.44
C GLY A 51 2.85 -15.25 21.08
N ILE A 52 2.57 -14.51 19.98
CA ILE A 52 3.14 -14.83 18.67
C ILE A 52 4.63 -14.46 18.64
N GLU A 53 5.46 -15.44 18.26
CA GLU A 53 6.88 -15.24 18.02
C GLU A 53 7.13 -14.52 16.69
N TYR A 54 8.03 -13.53 16.71
CA TYR A 54 8.48 -12.83 15.51
C TYR A 54 9.97 -13.06 15.32
N VAL A 55 10.31 -13.73 14.22
CA VAL A 55 11.69 -13.97 13.82
C VAL A 55 12.04 -13.04 12.65
N THR A 56 13.16 -12.34 12.75
CA THR A 56 13.72 -11.56 11.64
C THR A 56 14.79 -12.39 10.96
N ASP A 57 14.40 -13.11 9.91
CA ASP A 57 15.28 -13.96 9.11
C ASP A 57 14.66 -14.15 7.71
N GLN A 58 15.39 -14.78 6.80
CA GLN A 58 14.94 -15.09 5.45
C GLN A 58 14.65 -16.58 5.32
N VAL A 59 13.47 -16.91 4.78
CA VAL A 59 13.14 -18.27 4.35
C VAL A 59 13.94 -18.61 3.09
N VAL A 60 14.69 -19.71 3.14
CA VAL A 60 15.52 -20.21 2.02
C VAL A 60 15.13 -21.62 1.58
N GLY A 61 14.33 -22.33 2.37
CA GLY A 61 13.89 -23.68 2.06
C GLY A 61 12.59 -24.05 2.77
N LEU A 62 11.90 -25.03 2.20
CA LEU A 62 10.68 -25.59 2.75
C LEU A 62 10.74 -27.11 2.53
N ARG A 63 10.54 -27.88 3.60
CA ARG A 63 10.52 -29.35 3.52
C ARG A 63 9.11 -29.87 3.44
N THR A 64 8.90 -30.90 2.63
CA THR A 64 7.63 -31.62 2.54
C THR A 64 7.75 -33.02 3.16
N ASP A 65 6.61 -33.66 3.38
CA ASP A 65 6.57 -35.09 3.72
C ASP A 65 7.00 -35.96 2.52
N ALA A 66 7.14 -37.27 2.75
CA ALA A 66 7.57 -38.21 1.71
C ALA A 66 6.60 -38.25 0.50
N ALA A 67 5.34 -37.88 0.70
CA ALA A 67 4.34 -37.80 -0.36
C ALA A 67 4.36 -36.46 -1.12
N GLY A 68 5.13 -35.46 -0.67
CA GLY A 68 5.15 -34.12 -1.24
C GLY A 68 3.86 -33.33 -1.01
N SER A 69 2.98 -33.80 -0.13
CA SER A 69 1.59 -33.29 0.01
C SER A 69 1.43 -32.24 1.10
N ARG A 70 2.37 -32.20 2.06
CA ARG A 70 2.32 -31.31 3.22
C ARG A 70 3.71 -30.80 3.58
N ILE A 71 3.78 -29.51 3.91
CA ILE A 71 4.98 -28.89 4.49
C ILE A 71 5.18 -29.37 5.93
N THR A 72 6.42 -29.67 6.29
CA THR A 72 6.82 -30.13 7.62
C THR A 72 7.80 -29.19 8.32
N HIS A 73 8.60 -28.43 7.56
CA HIS A 73 9.61 -27.52 8.12
C HIS A 73 9.85 -26.31 7.21
N VAL A 74 10.27 -25.21 7.83
CA VAL A 74 10.83 -24.02 7.19
C VAL A 74 12.32 -23.95 7.51
N GLU A 75 13.15 -23.75 6.47
CA GLU A 75 14.59 -23.52 6.62
C GLU A 75 14.90 -22.03 6.46
N LEU A 76 15.66 -21.49 7.41
CA LEU A 76 16.03 -20.09 7.45
C LEU A 76 17.50 -19.89 7.05
N ALA A 77 17.84 -18.70 6.55
CA ALA A 77 19.20 -18.36 6.12
C ALA A 77 20.24 -18.46 7.25
N SER A 78 19.81 -18.27 8.51
CA SER A 78 20.66 -18.51 9.69
C SER A 78 21.06 -19.98 9.89
N GLY A 79 20.46 -20.93 9.17
CA GLY A 79 20.58 -22.36 9.41
C GLY A 79 19.55 -22.91 10.40
N THR A 80 18.73 -22.04 11.01
CA THR A 80 17.62 -22.45 11.88
C THR A 80 16.56 -23.20 11.08
N VAL A 81 16.03 -24.29 11.65
CA VAL A 81 14.92 -25.06 11.08
C VAL A 81 13.73 -25.00 12.02
N VAL A 82 12.59 -24.55 11.50
CA VAL A 82 11.34 -24.40 12.26
C VAL A 82 10.36 -25.47 11.82
N ALA A 83 9.98 -26.38 12.73
CA ALA A 83 8.96 -27.39 12.48
C ALA A 83 7.57 -26.75 12.41
N CYS A 84 6.79 -27.08 11.37
CA CYS A 84 5.42 -26.59 11.20
C CYS A 84 4.63 -27.47 10.23
N ASP A 85 3.31 -27.49 10.36
CA ASP A 85 2.42 -28.23 9.45
C ASP A 85 1.86 -27.40 8.30
N ARG A 86 1.96 -26.07 8.43
CA ARG A 86 1.33 -25.08 7.56
C ARG A 86 2.20 -23.85 7.44
N VAL A 87 2.28 -23.32 6.23
CA VAL A 87 2.95 -22.05 5.91
C VAL A 87 1.99 -21.19 5.11
N VAL A 88 1.89 -19.91 5.48
CA VAL A 88 1.14 -18.91 4.72
C VAL A 88 2.13 -17.97 4.07
N ASN A 89 2.16 -17.95 2.74
CA ASN A 89 3.07 -17.10 1.98
C ASN A 89 2.54 -15.65 1.91
N CYS A 90 3.08 -14.79 2.76
CA CYS A 90 2.76 -13.35 2.83
C CYS A 90 3.90 -12.46 2.32
N ALA A 91 4.76 -12.95 1.41
CA ALA A 91 5.99 -12.25 1.00
C ALA A 91 5.78 -11.13 -0.05
N GLY A 92 4.55 -10.67 -0.26
CA GLY A 92 4.21 -9.56 -1.17
C GLY A 92 4.74 -9.78 -2.60
N PRO A 93 5.45 -8.80 -3.21
CA PRO A 93 5.99 -8.96 -4.57
C PRO A 93 7.05 -10.05 -4.69
N ARG A 94 7.53 -10.59 -3.57
CA ARG A 94 8.51 -11.70 -3.49
C ARG A 94 7.85 -13.08 -3.33
N ALA A 95 6.51 -13.14 -3.31
CA ALA A 95 5.77 -14.38 -3.06
C ALA A 95 6.13 -15.51 -4.04
N ARG A 96 6.48 -15.17 -5.29
CA ARG A 96 6.94 -16.12 -6.29
C ARG A 96 8.16 -16.92 -5.82
N TRP A 97 9.17 -16.27 -5.26
CA TRP A 97 10.41 -16.93 -4.84
C TRP A 97 10.20 -17.93 -3.70
N VAL A 98 9.23 -17.66 -2.81
CA VAL A 98 8.86 -18.61 -1.74
C VAL A 98 8.08 -19.79 -2.31
N ALA A 99 7.21 -19.57 -3.29
CA ALA A 99 6.44 -20.63 -3.92
C ALA A 99 7.32 -21.59 -4.75
N ASP A 100 8.33 -21.05 -5.43
CA ASP A 100 9.31 -21.80 -6.22
C ASP A 100 10.08 -22.85 -5.37
N LEU A 101 10.07 -22.74 -4.03
CA LEU A 101 10.70 -23.71 -3.11
C LEU A 101 9.97 -25.05 -3.00
N VAL A 102 8.67 -25.12 -3.30
CA VAL A 102 7.85 -26.34 -3.07
C VAL A 102 6.88 -26.67 -4.19
N GLY A 103 6.68 -25.79 -5.16
CA GLY A 103 5.60 -25.96 -6.12
C GLY A 103 5.75 -25.08 -7.37
N PRO A 104 4.70 -25.05 -8.21
CA PRO A 104 4.72 -24.27 -9.42
C PRO A 104 4.81 -22.76 -9.12
N PRO A 105 5.42 -21.98 -10.02
CA PRO A 105 5.60 -20.56 -9.81
C PRO A 105 4.26 -19.83 -9.69
N LEU A 106 4.13 -18.98 -8.68
CA LEU A 106 3.00 -18.05 -8.61
C LEU A 106 3.13 -16.99 -9.71
N PRO A 107 2.03 -16.60 -10.39
CA PRO A 107 2.03 -15.56 -11.41
C PRO A 107 2.09 -14.16 -10.77
N VAL A 108 3.10 -13.92 -9.92
CA VAL A 108 3.34 -12.67 -9.21
C VAL A 108 4.68 -12.12 -9.66
N GLU A 109 4.69 -10.87 -10.11
CA GLU A 109 5.90 -10.16 -10.56
C GLU A 109 5.98 -8.78 -9.89
N PRO A 110 7.18 -8.33 -9.46
CA PRO A 110 7.37 -6.98 -8.97
C PRO A 110 7.16 -5.94 -10.08
N ARG A 111 6.36 -4.92 -9.81
CA ARG A 111 6.20 -3.75 -10.68
C ARG A 111 6.54 -2.48 -9.91
N ILE A 112 7.32 -1.60 -10.53
CA ILE A 112 7.69 -0.32 -9.93
C ILE A 112 6.54 0.66 -10.13
N ARG A 113 6.14 1.34 -9.06
CA ARG A 113 5.23 2.49 -9.08
C ARG A 113 5.90 3.66 -8.40
N GLY A 114 6.11 4.75 -9.14
CA GLY A 114 6.66 5.99 -8.60
C GLY A 114 5.60 6.77 -7.82
N ALA A 115 6.04 7.45 -6.78
CA ALA A 115 5.25 8.43 -6.05
C ALA A 115 6.12 9.65 -5.78
N TRP A 116 5.54 10.84 -5.91
CA TRP A 116 6.23 12.11 -5.73
C TRP A 116 5.43 12.98 -4.78
N VAL A 117 6.13 13.73 -3.94
CA VAL A 117 5.54 14.71 -3.03
C VAL A 117 6.10 16.06 -3.42
N PHE A 118 5.22 17.02 -3.67
CA PHE A 118 5.57 18.38 -4.04
C PHE A 118 4.71 19.35 -3.26
N ASP A 119 5.22 20.56 -3.04
CA ASP A 119 4.45 21.66 -2.48
C ASP A 119 3.68 22.37 -3.60
N CYS A 120 2.45 22.77 -3.32
CA CYS A 120 1.72 23.66 -4.20
C CYS A 120 2.18 25.10 -3.92
N ARG A 121 2.61 25.81 -4.98
CA ARG A 121 3.08 27.20 -4.86
C ARG A 121 1.95 28.16 -4.49
N GLU A 122 0.77 27.90 -5.04
CA GLU A 122 -0.44 28.70 -4.84
C GLU A 122 -1.40 27.92 -3.95
N GLU A 123 -2.13 28.63 -3.09
CA GLU A 123 -3.17 27.99 -2.30
C GLU A 123 -4.35 27.63 -3.22
N LEU A 124 -4.89 26.42 -3.03
CA LEU A 124 -6.02 25.94 -3.82
C LEU A 124 -7.32 26.33 -3.09
N ASP A 125 -8.15 27.14 -3.75
CA ASP A 125 -9.44 27.56 -3.20
C ASP A 125 -10.46 26.41 -3.22
N GLY A 126 -11.22 26.27 -2.13
CA GLY A 126 -12.29 25.28 -2.01
C GLY A 126 -11.88 23.99 -1.29
N PRO A 127 -12.70 22.93 -1.35
CA PRO A 127 -12.44 21.69 -0.65
C PRO A 127 -11.23 20.97 -1.25
N THR A 128 -10.45 20.32 -0.39
CA THR A 128 -9.38 19.41 -0.80
C THR A 128 -9.93 18.29 -1.68
N LEU A 129 -9.27 18.00 -2.80
CA LEU A 129 -9.58 16.83 -3.63
C LEU A 129 -9.63 15.55 -2.78
N PRO A 130 -10.58 14.64 -3.07
CA PRO A 130 -10.54 13.28 -2.55
C PRO A 130 -9.36 12.51 -3.16
N LEU A 131 -9.25 11.21 -2.92
CA LEU A 131 -8.38 10.37 -3.74
C LEU A 131 -8.85 10.48 -5.20
N THR A 132 -8.05 11.15 -6.03
CA THR A 132 -8.35 11.37 -7.44
C THR A 132 -7.53 10.39 -8.26
N ILE A 133 -8.18 9.69 -9.19
CA ILE A 133 -7.54 8.76 -10.12
C ILE A 133 -7.90 9.21 -11.52
N ASP A 134 -6.88 9.45 -12.33
CA ASP A 134 -7.00 9.79 -13.74
C ASP A 134 -6.88 8.50 -14.59
N ILE A 135 -7.50 8.50 -15.76
CA ILE A 135 -7.50 7.38 -16.70
C ILE A 135 -6.11 7.08 -17.27
N ASN A 136 -5.18 8.04 -17.20
CA ASN A 136 -3.77 7.84 -17.56
C ASN A 136 -2.96 7.06 -16.49
N GLY A 137 -3.58 6.69 -15.37
CA GLY A 137 -2.96 5.96 -14.27
C GLY A 137 -2.31 6.83 -13.19
N MET A 138 -2.37 8.16 -13.32
CA MET A 138 -2.02 9.08 -12.25
C MET A 138 -3.04 8.96 -11.11
N HIS A 139 -2.55 8.97 -9.87
CA HIS A 139 -3.42 9.10 -8.71
C HIS A 139 -2.86 10.15 -7.76
N VAL A 140 -3.72 11.02 -7.28
CA VAL A 140 -3.42 12.04 -6.29
C VAL A 140 -4.16 11.67 -5.01
N PRO A 141 -3.47 11.16 -3.98
CA PRO A 141 -4.12 10.87 -2.72
C PRO A 141 -4.55 12.18 -2.05
N LYS A 142 -5.61 12.11 -1.25
CA LYS A 142 -5.99 13.22 -0.37
C LYS A 142 -4.77 13.61 0.47
N PRO A 143 -4.33 14.88 0.48
CA PRO A 143 -3.23 15.30 1.33
C PRO A 143 -3.60 15.00 2.78
N ASN A 144 -2.72 14.25 3.46
CA ASN A 144 -2.88 14.03 4.89
C ASN A 144 -2.83 15.40 5.60
N PRO A 145 -3.61 15.60 6.67
CA PRO A 145 -3.31 16.70 7.58
C PRO A 145 -1.82 16.58 7.97
N PRO A 146 -1.10 17.70 8.11
CA PRO A 146 0.31 17.65 8.44
C PRO A 146 0.51 16.76 9.66
N LEU A 147 1.40 15.78 9.53
CA LEU A 147 1.85 15.00 10.68
C LEU A 147 2.35 15.99 11.74
N PRO A 148 2.04 15.80 13.03
CA PRO A 148 2.67 16.61 14.08
C PRO A 148 4.19 16.49 13.93
N GLY A 149 4.86 17.61 13.67
CA GLY A 149 6.31 17.66 13.42
C GLY A 149 6.76 18.00 11.99
N ARG A 150 5.90 18.54 11.13
CA ARG A 150 6.34 19.09 9.83
C ARG A 150 7.45 20.13 10.06
N ILE A 151 8.60 19.96 9.40
CA ILE A 151 9.69 20.93 9.35
C ILE A 151 9.10 22.29 8.92
N PRO A 152 9.38 23.41 9.62
CA PRO A 152 8.84 24.71 9.26
C PRO A 152 9.15 25.02 7.79
N ARG A 153 8.18 25.61 7.07
CA ARG A 153 8.44 26.12 5.72
C ARG A 153 9.56 27.17 5.84
N PRO A 154 10.62 27.11 5.02
CA PRO A 154 11.56 28.23 4.95
C PRO A 154 10.77 29.45 4.48
N THR A 155 10.74 30.51 5.28
CA THR A 155 9.91 31.70 5.04
C THR A 155 10.44 32.60 3.93
N THR A 156 11.51 32.22 3.24
CA THR A 156 12.09 32.99 2.15
C THR A 156 12.89 32.07 1.24
N TRP A 157 12.46 31.92 -0.01
CA TRP A 157 13.34 31.54 -1.11
C TRP A 157 13.94 32.84 -1.65
N LYS A 158 15.24 33.07 -1.42
CA LYS A 158 16.02 34.06 -2.19
C LYS A 158 16.59 33.38 -3.43
#